data_AF-C4FMQ2-F1
#
_entry.id   AF-C4FMQ2-F1
#
_cell.length_a   1.000
_cell.length_b   1.000
_cell.length_c   1.000
_cell.angle_alpha   90.00
_cell.angle_beta   90.00
_cell.angle_gamma   90.00
#
_symmetry.space_group_name_H-M   'P 1'
#
loop_
_entity.id
_entity.type
_entity.pdbx_description
1 polymer ?
#
loop_
_entity_poly.entity_id
_entity_poly.type
_entity_poly.pdbx_seq_one_letter_code
_entity_poly.pdbx_strand_id
1 'polypeptide(L)'
;MDEPIDIQTVSNGKPYGDDIVLQKGDNELLIPYGDEKDRDVTIKYFNDFVQPDYEVRWFTESLGNDTLGFTVLSGAEWAKLNDEFGADTVRYYFEPINLESNIFNLDMDEVFALLALRENSDGVNTDFSVQLDWITIKNKEKALTEQKEKGQIDLKQYMVAKQELQQIKDEFIATHGEME
;
A
#
# COMPACT_ATOMS: atom_id res chain seq x y z
N MET A 1 30.87 -10.25 -4.67
CA MET A 1 29.98 -9.42 -5.49
C MET A 1 28.64 -10.09 -5.39
N ASP A 2 27.60 -9.33 -5.05
CA ASP A 2 26.24 -9.87 -5.06
C ASP A 2 25.90 -10.28 -6.49
N GLU A 3 25.16 -11.37 -6.61
CA GLU A 3 24.71 -11.85 -7.91
C GLU A 3 23.73 -10.82 -8.51
N PRO A 4 23.97 -10.35 -9.75
CA PRO A 4 23.11 -9.36 -10.36
C PRO A 4 21.71 -9.93 -10.61
N ILE A 5 20.72 -9.04 -10.59
CA ILE A 5 19.37 -9.38 -11.03
C ILE A 5 19.30 -9.09 -12.52
N ASP A 6 19.08 -10.14 -13.31
CA ASP A 6 18.82 -10.03 -14.73
C ASP A 6 17.31 -9.82 -14.95
N ILE A 7 17.01 -8.88 -15.84
CA ILE A 7 15.63 -8.56 -16.24
C ILE A 7 15.47 -8.96 -17.69
N GLN A 8 14.53 -9.86 -17.95
CA GLN A 8 14.16 -10.30 -19.28
C GLN A 8 12.72 -9.91 -19.58
N THR A 9 12.41 -9.74 -20.86
CA THR A 9 11.04 -9.53 -21.34
C THR A 9 10.60 -10.72 -22.17
N VAL A 10 9.41 -11.24 -21.88
CA VAL A 10 8.83 -12.37 -22.62
C VAL A 10 7.53 -11.96 -23.28
N SER A 11 7.41 -12.26 -24.58
CA SER A 11 6.19 -11.94 -25.29
C SER A 11 5.03 -12.81 -24.83
N ASN A 12 3.93 -12.16 -24.49
CA ASN A 12 2.71 -12.78 -23.98
C ASN A 12 1.54 -12.70 -24.99
N GLY A 13 1.74 -12.04 -26.13
CA GLY A 13 0.71 -11.81 -27.15
C GLY A 13 -0.44 -10.89 -26.72
N LYS A 14 -0.35 -10.24 -25.55
CA LYS A 14 -1.37 -9.33 -25.03
C LYS A 14 -1.14 -7.89 -25.51
N PRO A 15 -2.19 -7.05 -25.58
CA PRO A 15 -2.08 -5.67 -26.08
C PRO A 15 -1.15 -4.76 -25.27
N TYR A 16 -0.94 -5.06 -23.98
CA TYR A 16 -0.10 -4.24 -23.10
C TYR A 16 1.41 -4.47 -23.32
N GLY A 17 1.79 -5.43 -24.18
CA GLY A 17 3.18 -5.77 -24.47
C GLY A 17 3.76 -6.83 -23.53
N ASP A 18 5.07 -7.01 -23.62
CA ASP A 18 5.77 -8.15 -23.01
C ASP A 18 5.73 -8.14 -21.47
N ASP A 19 5.63 -9.33 -20.89
CA ASP A 19 5.76 -9.56 -19.45
C ASP A 19 7.23 -9.47 -19.01
N ILE A 20 7.46 -9.29 -17.71
CA ILE A 20 8.79 -9.18 -17.12
C ILE A 20 9.12 -10.48 -16.38
N VAL A 21 10.30 -11.01 -16.67
CA VAL A 21 10.91 -12.12 -15.93
C VAL A 21 12.11 -11.58 -15.17
N LEU A 22 12.14 -11.85 -13.86
CA LEU A 22 13.26 -11.54 -12.97
C LEU A 22 14.08 -12.81 -12.78
N GLN A 23 15.40 -12.69 -12.89
CA GLN A 23 16.31 -13.82 -12.68
C GLN A 23 17.45 -13.41 -11.76
N LYS A 24 17.77 -14.27 -10.79
CA LYS A 24 18.91 -14.13 -9.89
C LYS A 24 19.44 -15.51 -9.54
N GLY A 25 20.59 -15.86 -10.13
CA GLY A 25 21.11 -17.23 -10.08
C GLY A 25 20.12 -18.23 -10.66
N ASP A 26 19.79 -19.26 -9.87
CA ASP A 26 18.82 -20.30 -10.24
C ASP A 26 17.36 -19.88 -9.96
N ASN A 27 17.12 -18.72 -9.32
CA ASN A 27 15.78 -18.23 -9.04
C ASN A 27 15.24 -17.42 -10.22
N GLU A 28 14.06 -17.77 -10.70
CA GLU A 28 13.37 -17.11 -11.80
C GLU A 28 11.92 -16.83 -11.41
N LEU A 29 11.43 -15.63 -11.70
CA LEU A 29 10.05 -15.21 -11.45
C LEU A 29 9.49 -14.47 -12.66
N LEU A 30 8.45 -15.03 -13.29
CA LEU A 30 7.58 -14.29 -14.19
C LEU A 30 6.58 -13.46 -13.35
N ILE A 31 6.61 -12.13 -13.50
CA ILE A 31 5.67 -11.26 -12.78
C ILE A 31 4.23 -11.58 -13.28
N PRO A 32 3.28 -11.91 -12.38
CA PRO A 32 1.97 -12.41 -12.75
C PRO A 32 1.01 -11.26 -13.08
N TYR A 33 1.22 -10.61 -14.22
CA TYR A 33 0.32 -9.57 -14.72
C TYR A 33 -1.06 -10.14 -15.11
N GLY A 34 -2.11 -9.37 -14.81
CA GLY A 34 -3.50 -9.66 -15.19
C GLY A 34 -3.79 -9.32 -16.65
N ASP A 35 -4.86 -8.56 -16.88
CA ASP A 35 -5.25 -8.10 -18.23
C ASP A 35 -4.46 -6.87 -18.70
N GLU A 36 -3.72 -6.23 -17.80
CA GLU A 36 -2.87 -5.08 -18.06
C GLU A 36 -1.52 -5.18 -17.35
N LYS A 37 -0.55 -4.40 -17.84
CA LYS A 37 0.75 -4.24 -17.19
C LYS A 37 0.63 -3.20 -16.08
N ASP A 38 0.48 -3.69 -14.86
CA ASP A 38 0.28 -2.85 -13.68
C ASP A 38 1.62 -2.53 -12.98
N ARG A 39 1.86 -1.24 -12.72
CA ARG A 39 3.01 -0.75 -11.94
C ARG A 39 2.97 -1.19 -10.48
N ASP A 40 1.79 -1.32 -9.89
CA ASP A 40 1.59 -1.79 -8.52
C ASP A 40 2.01 -3.25 -8.39
N VAL A 41 1.51 -4.12 -9.28
CA VAL A 41 1.96 -5.52 -9.39
C VAL A 41 3.46 -5.59 -9.63
N THR A 42 4.01 -4.76 -10.54
CA THR A 42 5.44 -4.78 -10.86
C THR A 42 6.31 -4.52 -9.63
N ILE A 43 6.04 -3.44 -8.88
CA ILE A 43 6.90 -3.07 -7.75
C ILE A 43 6.78 -4.05 -6.58
N LYS A 44 5.58 -4.60 -6.34
CA LYS A 44 5.33 -5.56 -5.27
C LYS A 44 6.10 -6.86 -5.49
N TYR A 45 5.96 -7.45 -6.68
CA TYR A 45 6.66 -8.69 -7.01
C TYR A 45 8.16 -8.49 -7.16
N PHE A 46 8.60 -7.33 -7.68
CA PHE A 46 10.01 -6.99 -7.66
C PHE A 46 10.54 -6.90 -6.23
N ASN A 47 9.84 -6.21 -5.32
CA ASN A 47 10.28 -6.09 -3.94
C ASN A 47 10.35 -7.44 -3.22
N ASP A 48 9.34 -8.29 -3.39
CA ASP A 48 9.32 -9.64 -2.84
C ASP A 48 10.50 -10.48 -3.36
N PHE A 49 10.81 -10.38 -4.66
CA PHE A 49 11.89 -11.13 -5.29
C PHE A 49 13.29 -10.72 -4.82
N VAL A 50 13.51 -9.44 -4.51
CA VAL A 50 14.85 -8.94 -4.12
C VAL A 50 15.17 -9.15 -2.64
N GLN A 51 14.18 -9.51 -1.83
CA GLN A 51 14.36 -9.80 -0.41
C GLN A 51 15.06 -11.16 -0.17
N PRO A 52 15.82 -11.30 0.94
CA PRO A 52 16.08 -10.29 1.97
C PRO A 52 17.30 -9.39 1.68
N ASP A 53 17.97 -9.60 0.54
CA ASP A 53 19.23 -8.91 0.24
C ASP A 53 19.02 -7.40 0.07
N TYR A 54 17.93 -7.04 -0.60
CA TYR A 54 17.49 -5.66 -0.80
C TYR A 54 16.02 -5.53 -0.43
N GLU A 55 15.60 -4.31 -0.13
CA GLU A 55 14.20 -3.97 0.08
C GLU A 55 13.93 -2.58 -0.50
N VAL A 56 12.91 -2.52 -1.35
CA VAL A 56 12.27 -1.32 -1.87
C VAL A 56 11.26 -0.84 -0.84
N ARG A 57 11.38 0.41 -0.41
CA ARG A 57 10.38 1.08 0.43
C ARG A 57 9.86 2.34 -0.23
N TRP A 58 8.58 2.63 0.01
CA TRP A 58 7.94 3.83 -0.48
C TRP A 58 8.27 5.03 0.42
N PHE A 59 8.78 6.11 -0.15
CA PHE A 59 8.99 7.36 0.55
C PHE A 59 7.63 8.07 0.72
N THR A 60 7.03 7.92 1.89
CA THR A 60 5.63 8.29 2.15
C THR A 60 5.37 9.80 2.08
N GLU A 61 6.39 10.65 2.21
CA GLU A 61 6.26 12.10 1.96
C GLU A 61 5.99 12.44 0.49
N SER A 62 6.12 11.46 -0.41
CA SER A 62 5.68 11.59 -1.79
C SER A 62 4.17 11.38 -1.98
N LEU A 63 3.44 10.97 -0.94
CA LEU A 63 1.99 10.85 -0.97
C LEU A 63 1.34 12.19 -1.37
N GLY A 64 0.41 12.14 -2.32
CA GLY A 64 -0.29 13.33 -2.84
C GLY A 64 0.48 14.12 -3.89
N ASN A 65 1.74 13.77 -4.19
CA ASN A 65 2.47 14.35 -5.30
C ASN A 65 2.12 13.64 -6.62
N ASP A 66 2.34 14.34 -7.75
CA ASP A 66 2.20 13.77 -9.10
C ASP A 66 3.16 12.59 -9.37
N THR A 67 4.18 12.40 -8.54
CA THR A 67 5.18 11.33 -8.65
C THR A 67 5.50 10.76 -7.28
N LEU A 68 5.36 9.43 -7.14
CA LEU A 68 5.75 8.70 -5.94
C LEU A 68 7.27 8.44 -5.94
N GLY A 69 7.89 8.57 -4.77
CA GLY A 69 9.31 8.33 -4.54
C GLY A 69 9.55 6.98 -3.89
N PHE A 70 10.56 6.25 -4.34
CA PHE A 70 10.95 4.96 -3.77
C PHE A 70 12.44 4.95 -3.49
N THR A 71 12.85 4.19 -2.49
CA THR A 71 14.27 3.95 -2.21
C THR A 71 14.54 2.45 -2.13
N VAL A 72 15.72 2.04 -2.58
CA VAL A 72 16.19 0.66 -2.53
C VAL A 72 17.47 0.64 -1.73
N LEU A 73 17.47 -0.11 -0.64
CA LEU A 73 18.64 -0.29 0.21
C LEU A 73 18.82 -1.77 0.52
N SER A 74 20.04 -2.16 0.85
CA SER A 74 20.31 -3.49 1.39
C SER A 74 19.68 -3.65 2.78
N GLY A 75 19.42 -4.89 3.20
CA GLY A 75 18.94 -5.15 4.56
C GLY A 75 19.86 -4.58 5.66
N ALA A 76 21.18 -4.55 5.41
CA ALA A 76 22.15 -3.96 6.33
C ALA A 76 22.08 -2.43 6.40
N GLU A 77 21.74 -1.75 5.30
CA GLU A 77 21.52 -0.30 5.28
C GLU A 77 20.21 0.07 5.96
N TRP A 78 19.15 -0.70 5.76
CA TRP A 78 17.90 -0.54 6.50
C TRP A 78 18.10 -0.75 8.01
N ALA A 79 18.86 -1.78 8.40
CA ALA A 79 19.20 -2.01 9.80
C ALA A 79 19.94 -0.81 10.42
N LYS A 80 20.90 -0.22 9.69
CA LYS A 80 21.61 0.99 10.15
C LYS A 80 20.67 2.18 10.35
N LEU A 81 19.74 2.42 9.42
CA LEU A 81 18.76 3.48 9.57
C LEU A 81 17.85 3.24 10.80
N ASN A 82 17.43 2.00 11.00
CA ASN A 82 16.62 1.62 12.17
C ASN A 82 17.39 1.81 13.48
N ASP A 83 18.69 1.49 13.51
CA ASP A 83 19.55 1.69 14.67
C ASP A 83 19.80 3.18 14.97
N GLU A 84 19.90 4.02 13.93
CA GLU A 84 20.18 5.46 14.06
C GLU A 84 18.94 6.29 14.43
N PHE A 85 17.80 6.01 13.79
CA PHE A 85 16.58 6.84 13.90
C PHE A 85 15.43 6.15 14.63
N GLY A 86 15.54 4.84 14.89
CA GLY A 86 14.45 4.02 15.39
C GLY A 86 13.60 3.45 14.26
N ALA A 87 13.27 2.17 14.34
CA ALA A 87 12.48 1.46 13.32
C ALA A 87 11.12 2.12 13.06
N ASP A 88 10.53 2.73 14.08
CA ASP A 88 9.24 3.40 13.94
C ASP A 88 9.35 4.66 13.07
N THR A 89 10.32 5.52 13.37
CA THR A 89 10.58 6.73 12.56
C THR A 89 10.97 6.37 11.13
N VAL A 90 11.77 5.32 10.94
CA VAL A 90 12.12 4.86 9.58
C VAL A 90 10.89 4.38 8.83
N ARG A 91 10.03 3.56 9.45
CA ARG A 91 8.78 3.09 8.83
C ARG A 91 7.86 4.26 8.45
N TYR A 92 7.74 5.26 9.32
CA TYR A 92 6.89 6.43 9.08
C TYR A 92 7.24 7.15 7.76
N TYR A 93 8.53 7.28 7.45
CA TYR A 93 9.01 7.94 6.23
C TYR A 93 9.22 6.99 5.05
N PHE A 94 9.54 5.73 5.34
CA PHE A 94 9.88 4.69 4.37
C PHE A 94 9.05 3.44 4.65
N GLU A 95 7.85 3.43 4.08
CA GLU A 95 6.88 2.35 4.27
C GLU A 95 7.31 1.09 3.51
N PRO A 96 7.41 -0.07 4.19
CA PRO A 96 7.64 -1.35 3.55
C PRO A 96 6.55 -1.69 2.51
N ILE A 97 6.97 -2.24 1.38
CA ILE A 97 6.05 -2.70 0.33
C ILE A 97 5.91 -4.22 0.42
N ASN A 98 4.68 -4.72 0.46
CA ASN A 98 4.38 -6.14 0.37
C ASN A 98 3.26 -6.37 -0.67
N LEU A 99 2.91 -7.63 -0.92
CA LEU A 99 1.91 -7.98 -1.95
C LEU A 99 0.52 -7.37 -1.67
N GLU A 100 0.20 -7.09 -0.41
CA GLU A 100 -1.07 -6.51 0.03
C GLU A 100 -1.06 -4.98 0.10
N SER A 101 0.09 -4.32 -0.05
CA SER A 101 0.19 -2.85 0.01
C SER A 101 -0.71 -2.18 -1.06
N ASN A 102 -1.34 -1.05 -0.76
CA ASN A 102 -2.04 -0.27 -1.80
C ASN A 102 -1.30 1.07 -2.01
N ILE A 103 -0.56 1.18 -3.11
CA ILE A 103 0.36 2.31 -3.35
C ILE A 103 -0.16 3.23 -4.46
N PHE A 104 -0.62 2.65 -5.56
CA PHE A 104 -1.00 3.40 -6.77
C PHE A 104 -2.51 3.58 -6.95
N ASN A 105 -3.35 2.87 -6.19
CA ASN A 105 -4.80 2.82 -6.39
C ASN A 105 -5.57 3.54 -5.27
N LEU A 106 -5.01 4.63 -4.75
CA LEU A 106 -5.65 5.49 -3.77
C LEU A 106 -6.49 6.56 -4.48
N ASP A 107 -7.72 6.77 -4.02
CA ASP A 107 -8.55 7.87 -4.49
C ASP A 107 -8.16 9.20 -3.81
N MET A 108 -8.65 10.33 -4.36
CA MET A 108 -8.30 11.65 -3.83
C MET A 108 -8.77 11.85 -2.39
N ASP A 109 -9.93 11.30 -2.01
CA ASP A 109 -10.46 11.44 -0.65
C ASP A 109 -9.61 10.63 0.35
N GLU A 110 -9.14 9.45 -0.04
CA GLU A 110 -8.19 8.63 0.72
C GLU A 110 -6.85 9.34 0.88
N VAL A 111 -6.29 9.91 -0.20
CA VAL A 111 -5.03 10.67 -0.16
C VAL A 111 -5.14 11.88 0.79
N PHE A 112 -6.19 12.69 0.67
CA PHE A 112 -6.36 13.86 1.54
C PHE A 112 -6.57 13.47 3.00
N ALA A 113 -7.35 12.42 3.26
CA ALA A 113 -7.56 11.92 4.61
C ALA A 113 -6.26 11.37 5.23
N LEU A 114 -5.44 10.68 4.44
CA LEU A 114 -4.14 10.16 4.90
C LEU A 114 -3.18 11.29 5.23
N LEU A 115 -3.09 12.32 4.38
CA LEU A 115 -2.28 13.50 4.64
C LEU A 115 -2.71 14.21 5.93
N ALA A 116 -4.02 14.42 6.11
CA ALA A 116 -4.56 15.04 7.32
C ALA A 116 -4.29 14.20 8.59
N LEU A 117 -4.44 12.88 8.51
CA LEU A 117 -4.14 11.98 9.63
C LEU A 117 -2.66 12.04 10.01
N ARG A 118 -1.77 12.09 9.02
CA ARG A 118 -0.31 12.17 9.24
C ARG A 118 0.15 13.54 9.75
N GLU A 119 -0.51 14.63 9.38
CA GLU A 119 -0.22 15.96 9.96
C GLU A 119 -0.63 16.06 11.44
N ASN A 120 -1.72 15.40 11.82
CA ASN A 120 -2.26 15.48 13.19
C ASN A 120 -1.67 14.44 14.16
N SER A 121 -0.97 13.42 13.66
CA SER A 121 -0.63 12.25 14.47
C SER A 121 0.51 12.48 15.48
N ASP A 122 1.08 13.67 15.64
CA ASP A 122 2.26 13.93 16.51
C ASP A 122 3.44 12.94 16.25
N GLY A 123 3.45 12.26 15.10
CA GLY A 123 4.41 11.17 14.82
C GLY A 123 4.08 9.82 15.47
N VAL A 124 2.83 9.60 15.92
CA VAL A 124 2.33 8.29 16.36
C VAL A 124 2.36 7.34 15.15
N ASN A 125 3.36 6.47 15.16
CA ASN A 125 3.71 5.59 14.06
C ASN A 125 2.82 4.34 13.98
N THR A 126 1.55 4.55 13.69
CA THR A 126 0.70 3.49 13.16
C THR A 126 1.15 3.15 11.74
N ASP A 127 1.25 1.85 11.48
CA ASP A 127 1.57 1.28 10.16
C ASP A 127 0.66 1.90 9.08
N PHE A 128 1.23 2.29 7.93
CA PHE A 128 0.49 2.96 6.86
C PHE A 128 -0.73 2.15 6.39
N SER A 129 -0.58 0.82 6.33
CA SER A 129 -1.70 -0.07 5.94
C SER A 129 -2.86 0.05 6.91
N VAL A 130 -2.58 0.14 8.21
CA VAL A 130 -3.58 0.32 9.27
C VAL A 130 -4.23 1.70 9.18
N GLN A 131 -3.44 2.75 8.88
CA GLN A 131 -3.97 4.10 8.63
C GLN A 131 -4.92 4.13 7.42
N LEU A 132 -4.53 3.48 6.32
CA LEU A 132 -5.34 3.37 5.11
C LEU A 132 -6.63 2.59 5.35
N ASP A 133 -6.57 1.48 6.09
CA ASP A 133 -7.75 0.70 6.46
C ASP A 133 -8.74 1.56 7.26
N TRP A 134 -8.26 2.31 8.26
CA TRP A 134 -9.10 3.23 9.03
C TRP A 134 -9.79 4.25 8.13
N ILE A 135 -9.04 4.90 7.25
CA ILE A 135 -9.56 5.92 6.34
C ILE A 135 -10.57 5.32 5.35
N THR A 136 -10.29 4.13 4.84
CA THR A 136 -11.20 3.40 3.95
C THR A 136 -12.53 3.11 4.65
N ILE A 137 -12.51 2.69 5.92
CA ILE A 137 -13.71 2.48 6.73
C ILE A 137 -14.49 3.79 6.89
N LYS A 138 -13.82 4.88 7.26
CA LYS A 138 -14.43 6.21 7.46
C LYS A 138 -15.05 6.77 6.17
N ASN A 139 -14.36 6.63 5.04
CA ASN A 139 -14.86 7.06 3.74
C ASN A 139 -16.10 6.24 3.31
N LYS A 140 -16.10 4.91 3.55
CA LYS A 140 -17.29 4.07 3.33
C LYS A 140 -18.48 4.48 4.21
N GLU A 141 -18.26 4.81 5.48
CA GLU A 141 -19.33 5.32 6.37
C GLU A 141 -19.95 6.62 5.84
N LYS A 142 -19.10 7.56 5.40
CA LYS A 142 -19.51 8.84 4.81
C LYS A 142 -20.30 8.61 3.52
N ALA A 143 -19.74 7.83 2.59
CA ALA A 143 -20.37 7.52 1.31
C ALA A 143 -21.73 6.83 1.49
N LEU A 144 -21.85 5.89 2.42
CA LEU A 144 -23.12 5.21 2.71
C LEU A 144 -24.19 6.20 3.20
N THR A 145 -23.80 7.17 4.03
CA THR A 145 -24.71 8.21 4.53
C THR A 145 -25.15 9.13 3.39
N GLU A 146 -24.24 9.55 2.53
CA GLU A 146 -24.57 10.38 1.36
C GLU A 146 -25.50 9.66 0.37
N GLN A 147 -25.29 8.36 0.12
CA GLN A 147 -26.15 7.55 -0.75
C GLN A 147 -27.59 7.52 -0.24
N LYS A 148 -27.77 7.39 1.08
CA LYS A 148 -29.09 7.46 1.71
C LYS A 148 -29.72 8.84 1.55
N GLU A 149 -28.97 9.91 1.82
CA GLU A 149 -29.46 11.28 1.73
C GLU A 149 -29.86 11.67 0.30
N LYS A 150 -29.10 11.19 -0.70
CA LYS A 150 -29.38 11.36 -2.13
C LYS A 150 -30.50 10.43 -2.63
N GLY A 151 -31.05 9.56 -1.78
CA GLY A 151 -32.10 8.60 -2.13
C GLY A 151 -31.65 7.49 -3.09
N GLN A 152 -30.35 7.23 -3.17
CA GLN A 152 -29.76 6.21 -4.04
C GLN A 152 -29.97 4.78 -3.51
N ILE A 153 -30.14 4.65 -2.20
CA ILE A 153 -30.44 3.39 -1.51
C ILE A 153 -31.65 3.56 -0.61
N ASP A 154 -32.40 2.48 -0.39
CA ASP A 154 -33.53 2.48 0.53
C ASP A 154 -33.09 2.30 2.00
N LEU A 155 -34.03 2.50 2.94
CA LEU A 155 -33.74 2.40 4.36
C LEU A 155 -33.26 1.00 4.79
N LYS A 156 -33.78 -0.05 4.15
CA LYS A 156 -33.43 -1.44 4.48
C LYS A 156 -32.01 -1.74 4.03
N GLN A 157 -31.65 -1.36 2.80
CA GLN A 157 -30.29 -1.46 2.26
C GLN A 157 -29.30 -0.69 3.14
N TYR A 158 -29.64 0.54 3.51
CA TYR A 158 -28.81 1.35 4.41
C TYR A 158 -28.58 0.68 5.77
N MET A 159 -29.62 0.13 6.40
CA MET A 159 -29.49 -0.51 7.71
C MET A 159 -28.58 -1.74 7.67
N VAL A 160 -28.69 -2.57 6.62
CA VAL A 160 -27.84 -3.76 6.45
C VAL A 160 -26.38 -3.34 6.26
N ALA A 161 -26.10 -2.46 5.29
CA ALA A 161 -24.74 -2.01 5.02
C ALA A 161 -24.11 -1.28 6.22
N LYS A 162 -24.91 -0.51 6.97
CA LYS A 162 -24.43 0.17 8.18
C LYS A 162 -24.04 -0.82 9.28
N GLN A 163 -24.79 -1.91 9.43
CA GLN A 163 -24.48 -2.93 10.42
C GLN A 163 -23.18 -3.67 10.07
N GLU A 164 -22.99 -4.02 8.80
CA GLU A 164 -21.77 -4.66 8.30
C GLU A 164 -20.53 -3.75 8.48
N LEU A 165 -20.63 -2.47 8.10
CA LEU A 165 -19.55 -1.50 8.30
C LEU A 165 -19.25 -1.28 9.79
N GLN A 166 -20.27 -1.24 10.64
CA GLN A 166 -20.06 -1.11 12.09
C GLN A 166 -19.29 -2.31 12.64
N GLN A 167 -19.61 -3.53 12.19
CA GLN A 167 -18.87 -4.72 12.62
C GLN A 167 -17.39 -4.64 12.20
N ILE A 168 -17.11 -4.27 10.93
CA ILE A 168 -15.74 -4.11 10.44
C ILE A 168 -14.98 -3.06 11.27
N LYS A 169 -15.64 -1.93 11.58
CA LYS A 169 -15.07 -0.87 12.39
C LYS A 169 -14.80 -1.31 13.83
N ASP A 170 -15.72 -2.03 14.44
CA ASP A 170 -15.57 -2.56 15.80
C ASP A 170 -14.42 -3.57 15.87
N GLU A 171 -14.28 -4.44 14.85
CA GLU A 171 -13.17 -5.40 14.71
C GLU A 171 -11.82 -4.67 14.53
N PHE A 172 -11.79 -3.61 13.72
CA PHE A 172 -10.62 -2.76 13.56
C PHE A 172 -10.22 -2.10 14.88
N ILE A 173 -11.15 -1.43 15.56
CA ILE A 173 -10.89 -0.74 16.84
C ILE A 173 -10.44 -1.72 17.92
N ALA A 174 -11.02 -2.92 17.96
CA ALA A 174 -10.60 -3.97 18.90
C ALA A 174 -9.15 -4.43 18.67
N THR A 175 -8.68 -4.38 17.42
CA THR A 175 -7.34 -4.85 17.02
C THR A 175 -6.28 -3.75 17.11
N HIS A 176 -6.61 -2.53 16.68
CA HIS A 176 -5.66 -1.45 16.46
C HIS A 176 -5.91 -0.20 17.32
N GLY A 177 -7.05 -0.13 18.02
CA GLY A 177 -7.53 1.08 18.67
C GLY A 177 -8.27 2.02 17.71
N GLU A 178 -8.96 3.01 18.28
CA GLU A 178 -9.57 4.08 17.50
C GLU A 178 -8.51 5.14 17.14
N MET A 179 -8.52 5.60 15.88
CA MET A 179 -7.62 6.66 15.40
C MET A 179 -8.40 7.97 15.25
N GLU A 180 -7.89 9.03 15.88
CA GLU A 180 -8.50 10.37 15.84
C GLU A 180 -8.13 11.16 14.57
#